data_AF-A0A9P0HLG2-F1
#
_entry.id   AF-A0A9P0HLG2-F1
#
_cell.length_a   1.000
_cell.length_b   1.000
_cell.length_c   1.000
_cell.angle_alpha   90.00
_cell.angle_beta   90.00
_cell.angle_gamma   90.00
#
_symmetry.space_group_name_H-M   'P 1'
#
loop_
_entity.id
_entity.type
_entity.pdbx_description
1 polymer ?
#
loop_
_entity_poly.entity_id
_entity_poly.type
_entity_poly.pdbx_seq_one_letter_code
_entity_poly.pdbx_strand_id
1 'polypeptide(L)'
;MRHRNPYTVGYESFAPLVTQFELGHSLSYICLCLLGQDEHPLKSYGVLSMSGELRRALYASSAASLDLEPFLPELSGTTEILSEEHRQQLYRHLPARAEGYVWTLVFSTSQHGFSLNSMYRKMSRVESPILMVIQDTDNNVFGALTSCSLKVSDHFYGTGESLLFRFAPEFQVYNWTGDNMFFIKGNNESLSIGAGDGKFGLWLDGDLYQGRTESCATYGNEPLSPQQDFVVKTLESGFRSSSQGKVNSAVAAKENSRVHLCLRLALRKP
;
A
#
# COMPACT_ATOMS: atom_id res chain seq x y z
N MET A 1 3.13 -65.79 -36.12
CA MET A 1 2.06 -64.80 -36.35
C MET A 1 0.99 -64.91 -35.28
N ARG A 2 0.94 -63.93 -34.36
CA ARG A 2 -0.26 -63.34 -33.74
C ARG A 2 0.19 -62.50 -32.55
N HIS A 3 -0.05 -61.19 -32.66
CA HIS A 3 0.15 -60.17 -31.65
C HIS A 3 -0.64 -60.45 -30.36
N ARG A 4 0.00 -60.25 -29.19
CA ARG A 4 -0.62 -59.67 -27.99
C ARG A 4 0.41 -58.86 -27.19
N ASN A 5 0.22 -57.54 -27.27
CA ASN A 5 0.32 -56.51 -26.23
C ASN A 5 1.27 -56.72 -25.04
N PRO A 6 2.37 -55.95 -24.92
CA PRO A 6 3.17 -55.85 -23.71
C PRO A 6 2.78 -54.58 -22.91
N TYR A 7 1.81 -54.70 -22.00
CA TYR A 7 1.61 -53.72 -20.94
C TYR A 7 1.49 -54.45 -19.60
N THR A 8 2.64 -54.83 -19.03
CA THR A 8 2.77 -55.05 -17.59
C THR A 8 4.23 -54.81 -17.19
N VAL A 9 4.52 -53.62 -16.67
CA VAL A 9 5.69 -53.29 -15.82
C VAL A 9 5.15 -52.16 -14.92
N GLY A 10 4.83 -52.42 -13.65
CA GLY A 10 5.78 -52.40 -12.55
C GLY A 10 5.69 -51.03 -11.87
N TYR A 11 4.87 -50.91 -10.82
CA TYR A 11 4.93 -49.76 -9.93
C TYR A 11 6.23 -49.88 -9.10
N GLU A 12 7.31 -49.24 -9.56
CA GLU A 12 8.46 -48.98 -8.70
C GLU A 12 8.21 -47.67 -7.94
N SER A 13 8.26 -47.77 -6.61
CA SER A 13 8.19 -46.65 -5.67
C SER A 13 9.32 -45.66 -5.94
N PHE A 14 9.00 -44.45 -6.38
CA PHE A 14 9.93 -43.32 -6.36
C PHE A 14 9.77 -42.56 -5.04
N ALA A 15 10.82 -42.55 -4.24
CA ALA A 15 10.90 -41.79 -2.99
C ALA A 15 11.10 -40.30 -3.29
N PRO A 16 10.32 -39.37 -2.70
CA PRO A 16 10.64 -37.95 -2.75
C PRO A 16 11.88 -37.69 -1.89
N LEU A 17 12.88 -37.02 -2.46
CA LEU A 17 14.00 -36.47 -1.69
C LEU A 17 13.48 -35.25 -0.92
N VAL A 18 13.24 -35.42 0.38
CA VAL A 18 12.92 -34.33 1.29
C VAL A 18 14.24 -33.70 1.74
N THR A 19 14.53 -32.48 1.30
CA THR A 19 15.64 -31.71 1.88
C THR A 19 15.10 -30.87 3.03
N GLN A 20 15.40 -31.31 4.26
CA GLN A 20 15.01 -30.64 5.50
C GLN A 20 16.04 -29.53 5.79
N PHE A 21 15.63 -28.26 5.75
CA PHE A 21 16.43 -27.15 6.24
C PHE A 21 16.03 -26.84 7.69
N GLU A 22 16.93 -27.08 8.65
CA GLU A 22 16.77 -26.60 10.02
C GLU A 22 17.28 -25.16 10.12
N LEU A 23 16.35 -24.20 10.16
CA LEU A 23 16.60 -22.91 10.81
C LEU A 23 15.92 -22.97 12.17
N GLY A 24 16.73 -22.82 13.22
CA GLY A 24 16.32 -22.96 14.61
C GLY A 24 15.11 -22.11 14.97
N HIS A 25 14.23 -22.76 15.75
CA HIS A 25 12.99 -22.26 16.36
C HIS A 25 11.80 -22.04 15.41
N SER A 26 11.11 -23.16 15.18
CA SER A 26 9.67 -23.33 14.95
C SER A 26 9.06 -22.58 13.76
N LEU A 27 9.18 -23.17 12.57
CA LEU A 27 8.12 -23.31 11.55
C LEU A 27 8.69 -24.07 10.33
N SER A 28 8.25 -25.32 10.14
CA SER A 28 8.65 -26.13 8.97
C SER A 28 7.81 -25.73 7.76
N TYR A 29 8.40 -25.10 6.74
CA TYR A 29 7.75 -24.91 5.44
C TYR A 29 8.10 -26.06 4.49
N ILE A 30 7.09 -26.74 3.95
CA ILE A 30 7.25 -27.72 2.86
C ILE A 30 7.16 -26.95 1.54
N CYS A 31 8.30 -26.73 0.88
CA CYS A 31 8.36 -26.24 -0.50
C CYS A 31 8.46 -27.44 -1.45
N LEU A 32 7.39 -27.74 -2.21
CA LEU A 32 7.43 -28.78 -3.22
C LEU A 32 7.91 -28.19 -4.56
N CYS A 33 9.22 -28.14 -4.77
CA CYS A 33 9.80 -27.83 -6.08
C CYS A 33 9.82 -29.09 -6.94
N LEU A 34 8.93 -29.21 -7.93
CA LEU A 34 9.10 -30.19 -9.00
C LEU A 34 10.05 -29.60 -10.06
N LEU A 35 11.32 -30.01 -10.00
CA LEU A 35 12.26 -29.79 -11.11
C LEU A 35 12.00 -30.88 -12.16
N GLY A 36 11.30 -30.53 -13.23
CA GLY A 36 11.33 -31.32 -14.46
C GLY A 36 12.50 -30.85 -15.32
N GLN A 37 13.46 -31.75 -15.60
CA GLN A 37 14.45 -31.52 -16.66
C GLN A 37 13.90 -32.01 -18.01
N ASP A 38 14.25 -31.22 -19.03
CA ASP A 38 14.30 -31.47 -20.47
C ASP A 38 13.10 -31.14 -21.42
N GLU A 39 13.42 -30.13 -22.24
CA GLU A 39 13.07 -29.79 -23.65
C GLU A 39 11.60 -29.73 -24.17
N HIS A 40 11.10 -28.49 -24.31
CA HIS A 40 10.15 -27.94 -25.32
C HIS A 40 8.70 -28.53 -25.49
N PRO A 41 7.71 -27.73 -25.95
CA PRO A 41 6.79 -26.93 -25.14
C PRO A 41 5.33 -27.46 -25.15
N LEU A 42 4.45 -26.80 -24.38
CA LEU A 42 2.99 -27.03 -24.22
C LEU A 42 2.58 -28.17 -23.28
N LYS A 43 2.38 -27.88 -21.98
CA LYS A 43 1.39 -28.62 -21.17
C LYS A 43 0.61 -27.70 -20.22
N SER A 44 -0.71 -27.79 -20.40
CA SER A 44 -1.80 -27.43 -19.49
C SER A 44 -1.44 -27.49 -18.00
N TYR A 45 -1.68 -26.41 -17.27
CA TYR A 45 -1.64 -26.40 -15.81
C TYR A 45 -2.94 -27.03 -15.28
N GLY A 46 -2.87 -28.28 -14.83
CA GLY A 46 -3.95 -28.93 -14.09
C GLY A 46 -3.92 -28.52 -12.62
N VAL A 47 -5.01 -27.92 -12.13
CA VAL A 47 -5.23 -27.66 -10.70
C VAL A 47 -5.58 -28.99 -10.03
N LEU A 48 -4.71 -29.52 -9.18
CA LEU A 48 -5.03 -30.70 -8.35
C LEU A 48 -5.78 -30.24 -7.09
N SER A 49 -6.96 -30.80 -6.86
CA SER A 49 -7.79 -30.52 -5.69
C SER A 49 -7.14 -31.10 -4.42
N MET A 50 -6.96 -30.26 -3.39
CA MET A 50 -6.45 -30.69 -2.09
C MET A 50 -7.39 -31.69 -1.42
N SER A 51 -6.83 -32.72 -0.78
CA SER A 51 -7.61 -33.70 0.01
C SER A 51 -8.19 -33.04 1.27
N GLY A 52 -9.37 -33.50 1.69
CA GLY A 52 -10.13 -32.92 2.80
C GLY A 52 -9.41 -32.97 4.17
N GLU A 53 -8.42 -33.84 4.31
CA GLU A 53 -7.59 -33.96 5.52
C GLU A 53 -6.57 -32.83 5.63
N LEU A 54 -5.91 -32.47 4.51
CA LEU A 54 -5.00 -31.33 4.46
C LEU A 54 -5.75 -30.01 4.69
N ARG A 55 -6.98 -29.94 4.17
CA ARG A 55 -7.88 -28.81 4.37
C ARG A 55 -8.29 -28.67 5.85
N ARG A 56 -8.59 -29.77 6.54
CA ARG A 56 -8.89 -29.74 7.99
C ARG A 56 -7.67 -29.42 8.84
N ALA A 57 -6.48 -29.91 8.49
CA ALA A 57 -5.25 -29.58 9.21
C ALA A 57 -4.91 -28.09 9.12
N LEU A 58 -5.10 -27.47 7.94
CA LEU A 58 -4.93 -26.02 7.75
C LEU A 58 -5.98 -25.20 8.49
N TYR A 59 -7.24 -25.66 8.56
CA TYR A 59 -8.27 -24.95 9.33
C TYR A 59 -8.10 -25.11 10.85
N ALA A 60 -7.66 -26.28 11.31
CA ALA A 60 -7.39 -26.56 12.71
C ALA A 60 -6.17 -25.76 13.22
N SER A 61 -5.16 -25.52 12.39
CA SER A 61 -4.06 -24.61 12.73
C SER A 61 -4.44 -23.13 12.60
N SER A 62 -5.39 -22.77 11.72
CA SER A 62 -5.87 -21.39 11.56
C SER A 62 -6.77 -20.88 12.69
N ALA A 63 -7.19 -21.77 13.61
CA ALA A 63 -7.99 -21.40 14.78
C ALA A 63 -7.16 -20.84 15.94
N ALA A 64 -5.83 -20.93 15.86
CA ALA A 64 -4.92 -20.17 16.71
C ALA A 64 -4.43 -18.96 15.91
N SER A 65 -5.11 -17.82 16.10
CA SER A 65 -4.71 -16.45 15.77
C SER A 65 -3.39 -16.31 14.99
N LEU A 66 -3.47 -16.27 13.66
CA LEU A 66 -2.50 -15.48 12.92
C LEU A 66 -2.85 -14.02 13.20
N ASP A 67 -2.36 -13.50 14.33
CA ASP A 67 -1.92 -12.11 14.39
C ASP A 67 -0.80 -12.00 13.36
N LEU A 68 -1.21 -11.87 12.10
CA LEU A 68 -0.37 -11.44 11.00
C LEU A 68 -0.14 -9.96 11.28
N GLU A 69 0.69 -9.66 12.28
CA GLU A 69 1.21 -8.33 12.56
C GLU A 69 1.70 -7.80 11.21
N PRO A 70 1.02 -6.80 10.62
CA PRO A 70 1.44 -6.28 9.34
C PRO A 70 2.84 -5.71 9.57
N PHE A 71 3.86 -6.33 8.99
CA PHE A 71 5.22 -5.79 8.97
C PHE A 71 5.13 -4.37 8.41
N LEU A 72 5.12 -3.39 9.31
CA LEU A 72 5.02 -2.01 8.91
C LEU A 72 6.30 -1.61 8.21
N PRO A 73 6.20 -0.78 7.16
CA PRO A 73 7.38 -0.25 6.53
C PRO A 73 8.20 0.50 7.57
N GLU A 74 9.50 0.25 7.57
CA GLU A 74 10.43 0.99 8.41
C GLU A 74 10.25 2.49 8.14
N LEU A 75 10.07 3.28 9.20
CA LEU A 75 9.96 4.73 9.11
C LEU A 75 11.38 5.30 9.20
N SER A 76 11.83 5.92 8.13
CA SER A 76 13.08 6.66 8.10
C SER A 76 12.83 8.12 8.42
N GLY A 77 13.20 8.51 9.64
CA GLY A 77 12.94 9.83 10.21
C GLY A 77 11.96 9.76 11.40
N THR A 78 11.86 10.87 12.13
CA THR A 78 10.92 11.01 13.26
C THR A 78 9.69 11.76 12.78
N THR A 79 8.53 11.10 12.84
CA THR A 79 7.20 11.71 12.63
C THR A 79 6.63 12.18 13.97
N GLU A 80 5.98 13.33 13.96
CA GLU A 80 5.25 13.88 15.12
C GLU A 80 3.75 13.52 15.07
N ILE A 81 3.24 13.10 13.91
CA ILE A 81 1.80 12.89 13.66
C ILE A 81 1.44 11.40 13.58
N LEU A 82 2.24 10.59 12.88
CA LEU A 82 1.87 9.21 12.55
C LEU A 82 2.22 8.25 13.70
N SER A 83 1.20 7.77 14.40
CA SER A 83 1.33 6.64 15.33
C SER A 83 1.50 5.31 14.57
N GLU A 84 1.79 4.23 15.29
CA GLU A 84 1.79 2.87 14.74
C GLU A 84 0.42 2.53 14.11
N GLU A 85 -0.67 2.83 14.81
CA GLU A 85 -2.03 2.58 14.33
C GLU A 85 -2.34 3.35 13.04
N HIS A 86 -1.95 4.63 12.96
CA HIS A 86 -2.13 5.42 11.75
C HIS A 86 -1.44 4.77 10.55
N ARG A 87 -0.21 4.28 10.76
CA ARG A 87 0.56 3.61 9.71
C ARG A 87 -0.07 2.28 9.29
N GLN A 88 -0.55 1.46 10.24
CA GLN A 88 -1.24 0.20 9.93
C GLN A 88 -2.49 0.42 9.08
N GLN A 89 -3.28 1.45 9.41
CA GLN A 89 -4.48 1.79 8.67
C GLN A 89 -4.13 2.28 7.26
N LEU A 90 -3.22 3.25 7.13
CA LEU A 90 -2.82 3.82 5.84
C LEU A 90 -2.13 2.81 4.91
N TYR A 91 -1.31 1.90 5.46
CA TYR A 91 -0.57 0.91 4.68
C TYR A 91 -1.49 0.03 3.82
N ARG A 92 -2.70 -0.28 4.32
CA ARG A 92 -3.70 -1.10 3.61
C ARG A 92 -4.31 -0.42 2.39
N HIS A 93 -4.14 0.90 2.26
CA HIS A 93 -4.71 1.71 1.19
C HIS A 93 -3.65 2.26 0.22
N LEU A 94 -2.38 1.87 0.39
CA LEU A 94 -1.34 2.25 -0.56
C LEU A 94 -1.54 1.55 -1.91
N PRO A 95 -1.19 2.20 -3.04
CA PRO A 95 -1.17 1.54 -4.32
C PRO A 95 -0.08 0.47 -4.34
N ALA A 96 -0.29 -0.61 -5.10
CA ALA A 96 0.63 -1.76 -5.17
C ALA A 96 2.08 -1.37 -5.51
N ARG A 97 2.28 -0.28 -6.26
CA ARG A 97 3.61 0.24 -6.61
C ARG A 97 4.37 0.92 -5.45
N ALA A 98 3.69 1.21 -4.35
CA ALA A 98 4.26 1.82 -3.15
C ALA A 98 4.41 0.81 -1.99
N GLU A 99 3.89 -0.41 -2.12
CA GLU A 99 4.07 -1.48 -1.13
C GLU A 99 5.54 -1.88 -1.01
N GLY A 100 5.99 -2.14 0.22
CA GLY A 100 7.36 -2.60 0.52
C GLY A 100 8.46 -1.53 0.47
N TYR A 101 8.13 -0.25 0.21
CA TYR A 101 9.08 0.85 0.32
C TYR A 101 9.17 1.38 1.76
N VAL A 102 10.37 1.82 2.14
CA VAL A 102 10.62 2.54 3.40
C VAL A 102 9.93 3.91 3.35
N TRP A 103 9.25 4.27 4.44
CA TRP A 103 8.59 5.55 4.57
C TRP A 103 9.60 6.59 5.07
N THR A 104 10.19 7.37 4.16
CA THR A 104 11.01 8.54 4.49
C THR A 104 10.24 9.86 4.59
N LEU A 105 10.32 10.53 5.74
CA LEU A 105 9.77 11.88 5.93
C LEU A 105 10.61 12.90 5.13
N VAL A 106 10.00 13.63 4.20
CA VAL A 106 10.71 14.57 3.32
C VAL A 106 10.52 16.02 3.76
N PHE A 107 9.31 16.36 4.15
CA PHE A 107 8.93 17.69 4.61
C PHE A 107 8.10 17.59 5.88
N SER A 108 8.33 18.54 6.78
CA SER A 108 7.57 18.76 8.00
C SER A 108 7.61 20.25 8.31
N THR A 109 6.47 20.84 8.69
CA THR A 109 6.42 22.27 9.08
C THR A 109 7.26 22.56 10.32
N SER A 110 7.41 21.60 11.24
CA SER A 110 8.23 21.76 12.44
C SER A 110 9.73 21.89 12.13
N GLN A 111 10.20 21.20 11.09
CA GLN A 111 11.62 21.18 10.70
C GLN A 111 11.96 22.18 9.59
N HIS A 112 11.00 22.49 8.72
CA HIS A 112 11.24 23.21 7.47
C HIS A 112 10.45 24.52 7.34
N GLY A 113 9.65 24.85 8.36
CA GLY A 113 8.81 26.03 8.39
C GLY A 113 7.51 25.88 7.59
N PHE A 114 6.73 26.95 7.66
CA PHE A 114 5.33 27.05 7.24
C PHE A 114 5.26 27.72 5.86
N SER A 115 5.88 27.12 4.84
CA SER A 115 5.89 27.70 3.49
C SER A 115 5.61 26.66 2.42
N LEU A 116 4.51 26.86 1.68
CA LEU A 116 4.09 26.01 0.57
C LEU A 116 5.17 25.95 -0.52
N ASN A 117 5.83 27.08 -0.79
CA ASN A 117 6.94 27.14 -1.75
C ASN A 117 8.14 26.29 -1.31
N SER A 118 8.45 26.26 0.00
CA SER A 118 9.46 25.37 0.56
C SER A 118 9.08 23.90 0.38
N MET A 119 7.80 23.56 0.60
CA MET A 119 7.28 22.22 0.37
C MET A 119 7.42 21.81 -1.10
N TYR A 120 6.99 22.62 -2.07
CA TYR A 120 7.15 22.32 -3.50
C TYR A 120 8.60 22.07 -3.90
N ARG A 121 9.55 22.87 -3.41
CA ARG A 121 10.98 22.66 -3.69
C ARG A 121 11.45 21.29 -3.22
N LYS A 122 11.01 20.83 -2.05
CA LYS A 122 11.35 19.50 -1.53
C LYS A 122 10.67 18.38 -2.32
N MET A 123 9.38 18.53 -2.60
CA MET A 123 8.57 17.52 -3.31
C MET A 123 9.01 17.30 -4.76
N SER A 124 9.62 18.30 -5.41
CA SER A 124 10.16 18.17 -6.77
C SER A 124 11.18 17.04 -6.94
N ARG A 125 11.79 16.57 -5.84
CA ARG A 125 12.82 15.53 -5.82
C ARG A 125 12.27 14.15 -5.41
N VAL A 126 10.97 14.06 -5.12
CA VAL A 126 10.33 12.85 -4.58
C VAL A 126 9.49 12.20 -5.66
N GLU A 127 9.62 10.89 -5.80
CA GLU A 127 8.77 10.09 -6.69
C GLU A 127 7.42 9.83 -6.02
N SER A 128 6.33 9.86 -6.80
CA SER A 128 4.98 9.61 -6.30
C SER A 128 4.78 8.12 -5.90
N PRO A 129 3.75 7.79 -5.10
CA PRO A 129 2.78 8.70 -4.49
C PRO A 129 3.36 9.50 -3.33
N ILE A 130 2.77 10.66 -3.03
CA ILE A 130 3.10 11.44 -1.83
C ILE A 130 1.96 11.27 -0.84
N LEU A 131 2.28 10.82 0.38
CA LEU A 131 1.36 10.90 1.50
C LEU A 131 1.59 12.24 2.18
N MET A 132 0.51 13.01 2.32
CA MET A 132 0.45 14.23 3.10
C MET A 132 -0.43 13.95 4.32
N VAL A 133 0.08 14.30 5.50
CA VAL A 133 -0.61 14.12 6.78
C VAL A 133 -0.61 15.44 7.51
N ILE A 134 -1.77 15.82 8.02
CA ILE A 134 -2.03 17.06 8.74
C ILE A 134 -2.55 16.69 10.11
N GLN A 135 -2.00 17.34 11.13
CA GLN A 135 -2.61 17.45 12.44
C GLN A 135 -3.04 18.90 12.63
N ASP A 136 -4.32 19.11 12.92
CA ASP A 136 -4.83 20.43 13.28
C ASP A 136 -4.60 20.76 14.78
N THR A 137 -4.93 21.98 15.19
CA THR A 137 -4.81 22.42 16.59
C THR A 137 -5.80 21.74 17.54
N ASP A 138 -6.85 21.12 17.02
CA ASP A 138 -7.83 20.33 17.77
C ASP A 138 -7.43 18.85 17.88
N ASN A 139 -6.24 18.50 17.36
CA ASN A 139 -5.64 17.16 17.32
C ASN A 139 -6.35 16.16 16.40
N ASN A 140 -7.16 16.62 15.44
CA ASN A 140 -7.65 15.75 14.37
C ASN A 140 -6.51 15.46 13.40
N VAL A 141 -6.45 14.21 12.93
CA VAL A 141 -5.47 13.76 11.94
C VAL A 141 -6.18 13.38 10.65
N PHE A 142 -5.75 13.95 9.54
CA PHE A 142 -6.32 13.72 8.22
C PHE A 142 -5.29 14.08 7.14
N GLY A 143 -5.63 13.85 5.88
CA GLY A 143 -4.74 14.21 4.79
C GLY A 143 -5.11 13.58 3.47
N ALA A 144 -4.08 13.42 2.63
CA ALA A 144 -4.24 12.94 1.27
C ALA A 144 -3.08 12.04 0.85
N LEU A 145 -3.38 11.07 0.00
CA LEU A 145 -2.37 10.41 -0.82
C LEU A 145 -2.51 10.98 -2.24
N THR A 146 -1.43 11.51 -2.81
CA THR A 146 -1.44 12.10 -4.15
C THR A 146 -0.70 11.22 -5.14
N SER A 147 -1.29 11.04 -6.32
CA SER A 147 -0.69 10.19 -7.37
C SER A 147 0.54 10.82 -8.06
N CYS A 148 0.78 12.11 -7.83
CA CYS A 148 1.86 12.90 -8.39
C CYS A 148 2.51 13.77 -7.31
N SER A 149 3.77 14.17 -7.54
CA SER A 149 4.47 15.13 -6.69
C SER A 149 3.78 16.49 -6.73
N LEU A 150 3.78 17.19 -5.60
CA LEU A 150 3.13 18.48 -5.44
C LEU A 150 3.91 19.57 -6.17
N LYS A 151 3.23 20.37 -7.00
CA LYS A 151 3.84 21.43 -7.80
C LYS A 151 2.84 22.55 -8.11
N VAL A 152 3.37 23.71 -8.47
CA VAL A 152 2.61 24.81 -9.05
C VAL A 152 2.12 24.41 -10.45
N SER A 153 0.84 24.66 -10.73
CA SER A 153 0.19 24.34 -12.01
C SER A 153 -1.06 25.19 -12.22
N ASP A 154 -1.24 25.73 -13.43
CA ASP A 154 -2.45 26.47 -13.82
C ASP A 154 -3.68 25.55 -13.97
N HIS A 155 -3.43 24.26 -14.19
CA HIS A 155 -4.46 23.23 -14.39
C HIS A 155 -4.42 22.17 -13.30
N PHE A 156 -5.55 21.51 -13.09
CA PHE A 156 -5.61 20.31 -12.27
C PHE A 156 -4.72 19.21 -12.85
N TYR A 157 -4.03 18.48 -11.99
CA TYR A 157 -3.17 17.36 -12.35
C TYR A 157 -3.34 16.20 -11.36
N GLY A 158 -2.81 15.03 -11.73
CA GLY A 158 -2.94 13.81 -10.95
C GLY A 158 -3.78 12.76 -11.67
N THR A 159 -4.10 11.69 -10.96
CA THR A 159 -4.87 10.53 -11.43
C THR A 159 -5.76 10.03 -10.28
N GLY A 160 -6.70 9.15 -10.61
CA GLY A 160 -7.60 8.50 -9.65
C GLY A 160 -6.93 7.58 -8.62
N GLU A 161 -5.61 7.42 -8.63
CA GLU A 161 -4.87 6.82 -7.51
C GLU A 161 -4.81 7.75 -6.29
N SER A 162 -5.16 9.03 -6.45
CA SER A 162 -5.22 9.98 -5.34
C SER A 162 -6.44 9.70 -4.47
N LEU A 163 -6.33 9.95 -3.17
CA LEU A 163 -7.41 9.77 -2.20
C LEU A 163 -7.27 10.76 -1.04
N LEU A 164 -8.37 10.98 -0.34
CA LEU A 164 -8.40 11.69 0.94
C LEU A 164 -8.63 10.69 2.08
N PHE A 165 -8.21 11.04 3.28
CA PHE A 165 -8.51 10.25 4.47
C PHE A 165 -8.62 11.12 5.71
N ARG A 166 -9.28 10.58 6.74
CA ARG A 166 -9.36 11.13 8.09
C ARG A 166 -9.31 10.01 9.12
N PHE A 167 -8.89 10.32 10.34
CA PHE A 167 -8.86 9.39 11.47
C PHE A 167 -9.96 9.65 12.51
N ALA A 168 -10.60 10.83 12.49
CA ALA A 168 -11.64 11.22 13.44
C ALA A 168 -12.96 11.55 12.71
N PRO A 169 -14.13 11.12 13.25
CA PRO A 169 -14.32 10.33 14.48
C PRO A 169 -13.97 8.85 14.29
N GLU A 170 -13.85 8.38 13.05
CA GLU A 170 -13.36 7.05 12.69
C GLU A 170 -12.44 7.14 11.47
N PHE A 171 -11.62 6.12 11.27
CA PHE A 171 -10.76 6.05 10.09
C PHE A 171 -11.57 5.82 8.82
N GLN A 172 -11.47 6.75 7.88
CA GLN A 172 -12.20 6.70 6.62
C GLN A 172 -11.31 7.14 5.46
N VAL A 173 -11.44 6.43 4.34
CA VAL A 173 -10.71 6.68 3.10
C VAL A 173 -11.71 6.98 1.98
N TYR A 174 -11.47 8.07 1.26
CA TYR A 174 -12.30 8.56 0.18
C TYR A 174 -11.52 8.46 -1.13
N ASN A 175 -11.86 7.44 -1.92
CA ASN A 175 -11.28 7.21 -3.24
C ASN A 175 -11.98 8.08 -4.29
N TRP A 176 -11.35 8.21 -5.44
CA TRP A 176 -11.94 8.90 -6.58
C TRP A 176 -13.30 8.30 -6.98
N THR A 177 -14.31 9.16 -7.17
CA THR A 177 -15.69 8.79 -7.51
C THR A 177 -15.88 8.45 -8.99
N GLY A 178 -14.97 8.90 -9.87
CA GLY A 178 -15.16 8.85 -11.31
C GLY A 178 -15.83 10.09 -11.91
N ASP A 179 -16.30 11.03 -11.09
CA ASP A 179 -17.14 12.15 -11.54
C ASP A 179 -16.35 13.20 -12.36
N ASN A 180 -15.18 13.59 -11.88
CA ASN A 180 -14.33 14.58 -12.53
C ASN A 180 -12.84 14.31 -12.26
N MET A 181 -11.94 15.02 -12.96
CA MET A 181 -10.49 14.85 -12.85
C MET A 181 -9.80 15.99 -12.08
N PHE A 182 -10.50 16.63 -11.15
CA PHE A 182 -9.98 17.77 -10.39
C PHE A 182 -9.19 17.35 -9.13
N PHE A 183 -8.17 16.51 -9.33
CA PHE A 183 -7.46 15.85 -8.23
C PHE A 183 -6.60 16.79 -7.39
N ILE A 184 -5.70 17.55 -8.03
CA ILE A 184 -4.72 18.40 -7.33
C ILE A 184 -4.55 19.67 -8.14
N LYS A 185 -4.57 20.82 -7.47
CA LYS A 185 -4.21 22.12 -8.06
C LYS A 185 -3.47 22.95 -7.03
N GLY A 186 -2.32 23.49 -7.41
CA GLY A 186 -1.47 24.28 -6.55
C GLY A 186 -0.96 25.53 -7.25
N ASN A 187 -0.90 26.64 -6.53
CA ASN A 187 -0.22 27.87 -6.92
C ASN A 187 0.68 28.34 -5.76
N ASN A 188 1.27 29.54 -5.85
CA ASN A 188 2.20 29.99 -4.82
C ASN A 188 1.48 30.33 -3.50
N GLU A 189 0.17 30.57 -3.57
CA GLU A 189 -0.67 31.07 -2.48
C GLU A 189 -1.57 30.00 -1.86
N SER A 190 -1.70 28.84 -2.50
CA SER A 190 -2.59 27.77 -2.05
C SER A 190 -2.35 26.43 -2.70
N LEU A 191 -2.74 25.37 -1.99
CA LEU A 191 -2.81 24.00 -2.50
C LEU A 191 -4.21 23.44 -2.25
N SER A 192 -4.78 22.80 -3.27
CA SER A 192 -6.08 22.14 -3.21
C SER A 192 -5.99 20.69 -3.69
N ILE A 193 -6.71 19.80 -3.01
CA ILE A 193 -6.81 18.38 -3.33
C ILE A 193 -8.29 17.99 -3.33
N GLY A 194 -8.78 17.61 -4.51
CA GLY A 194 -10.19 17.36 -4.79
C GLY A 194 -10.98 18.65 -4.92
N ALA A 195 -11.83 18.73 -5.94
CA ALA A 195 -12.69 19.88 -6.15
C ALA A 195 -14.07 19.51 -6.70
N GLY A 196 -15.05 20.35 -6.43
CA GLY A 196 -16.40 20.22 -7.00
C GLY A 196 -17.25 21.40 -6.57
N ASP A 197 -18.02 21.99 -7.48
CA ASP A 197 -18.92 23.11 -7.19
C ASP A 197 -18.29 24.29 -6.44
N GLY A 198 -17.01 24.59 -6.75
CA GLY A 198 -16.25 25.67 -6.11
C GLY A 198 -15.72 25.35 -4.70
N LYS A 199 -15.92 24.12 -4.21
CA LYS A 199 -15.42 23.61 -2.94
C LYS A 199 -14.23 22.70 -3.15
N PHE A 200 -13.44 22.53 -2.09
CA PHE A 200 -12.25 21.70 -2.09
C PHE A 200 -12.32 20.63 -1.00
N GLY A 201 -11.97 19.40 -1.35
CA GLY A 201 -11.90 18.31 -0.37
C GLY A 201 -10.90 18.61 0.74
N LEU A 202 -9.75 19.16 0.35
CA LEU A 202 -8.74 19.72 1.22
C LEU A 202 -8.10 20.93 0.54
N TRP A 203 -8.00 22.04 1.26
CA TRP A 203 -7.35 23.26 0.83
C TRP A 203 -6.41 23.77 1.93
N LEU A 204 -5.27 24.32 1.53
CA LEU A 204 -4.26 24.92 2.39
C LEU A 204 -3.82 26.25 1.80
N ASP A 205 -3.53 27.23 2.64
CA ASP A 205 -2.91 28.49 2.25
C ASP A 205 -1.41 28.35 1.95
N GLY A 206 -0.82 29.41 1.40
CA GLY A 206 0.60 29.47 1.02
C GLY A 206 1.55 29.43 2.22
N ASP A 207 1.04 29.76 3.41
CA ASP A 207 1.77 29.71 4.67
C ASP A 207 1.59 28.35 5.38
N LEU A 208 0.86 27.38 4.81
CA LEU A 208 0.59 26.09 5.45
C LEU A 208 0.07 26.23 6.90
N TYR A 209 -0.66 27.31 7.17
CA TYR A 209 -1.12 27.70 8.49
C TYR A 209 -2.64 27.55 8.60
N GLN A 210 -3.36 28.04 7.59
CA GLN A 210 -4.81 27.87 7.50
C GLN A 210 -5.16 26.83 6.44
N GLY A 211 -6.20 26.05 6.76
CA GLY A 211 -6.77 25.14 5.79
C GLY A 211 -8.28 25.07 5.88
N ARG A 212 -8.85 24.50 4.83
CA ARG A 212 -10.29 24.25 4.72
C ARG A 212 -10.54 22.86 4.19
N THR A 213 -11.56 22.19 4.69
CA THR A 213 -12.05 20.92 4.18
C THR A 213 -13.56 20.94 4.03
N GLU A 214 -14.01 20.60 2.84
CA GLU A 214 -15.43 20.55 2.48
C GLU A 214 -15.73 19.25 1.74
N SER A 215 -17.01 18.99 1.50
CA SER A 215 -17.40 17.94 0.57
C SER A 215 -17.09 18.35 -0.87
N CYS A 216 -16.57 17.41 -1.65
CA CYS A 216 -16.27 17.63 -3.07
C CYS A 216 -16.69 16.44 -3.93
N ALA A 217 -17.05 16.71 -5.17
CA ALA A 217 -17.51 15.69 -6.11
C ALA A 217 -16.40 14.71 -6.53
N THR A 218 -15.12 15.14 -6.55
CA THR A 218 -13.99 14.26 -6.92
C THR A 218 -13.87 13.04 -6.03
N TYR A 219 -14.05 13.19 -4.71
CA TYR A 219 -13.86 12.10 -3.74
C TYR A 219 -15.12 11.70 -2.99
N GLY A 220 -16.22 12.46 -3.13
CA GLY A 220 -17.45 12.20 -2.39
C GLY A 220 -17.21 12.19 -0.88
N ASN A 221 -16.25 12.98 -0.40
CA ASN A 221 -15.88 13.03 1.00
C ASN A 221 -16.82 13.94 1.79
N GLU A 222 -16.97 13.64 3.07
CA GLU A 222 -17.41 14.63 4.06
C GLU A 222 -16.21 15.48 4.51
N PRO A 223 -16.41 16.62 5.19
CA PRO A 223 -15.33 17.37 5.82
C PRO A 223 -14.41 16.47 6.64
N LEU A 224 -13.10 16.61 6.43
CA LEU A 224 -12.08 15.73 7.03
C LEU A 224 -11.83 16.02 8.51
N SER A 225 -12.23 17.20 8.97
CA SER A 225 -12.24 17.65 10.37
C SER A 225 -13.66 18.05 10.79
N PRO A 226 -13.96 18.09 12.11
CA PRO A 226 -15.27 18.53 12.60
C PRO A 226 -15.66 19.95 12.18
N GLN A 227 -14.68 20.84 12.06
CA GLN A 227 -14.85 22.19 11.51
C GLN A 227 -14.36 22.22 10.06
N GLN A 228 -15.01 23.03 9.21
CA GLN A 228 -14.57 23.20 7.82
C GLN A 228 -13.26 23.97 7.75
N ASP A 229 -13.13 25.03 8.53
CA ASP A 229 -11.88 25.79 8.67
C ASP A 229 -11.06 25.20 9.82
N PHE A 230 -9.76 25.01 9.60
CA PHE A 230 -8.84 24.49 10.61
C PHE A 230 -7.50 25.23 10.59
N VAL A 231 -6.82 25.23 11.73
CA VAL A 231 -5.46 25.73 11.87
C VAL A 231 -4.51 24.54 11.91
N VAL A 232 -3.51 24.55 11.04
CA VAL A 232 -2.48 23.52 10.98
C VAL A 232 -1.57 23.65 12.19
N LYS A 233 -1.49 22.58 12.99
CA LYS A 233 -0.47 22.45 14.04
C LYS A 233 0.83 21.92 13.43
N THR A 234 0.73 20.80 12.72
CA THR A 234 1.86 20.18 12.01
C THR A 234 1.39 19.60 10.69
N LEU A 235 2.16 19.80 9.62
CA LEU A 235 1.97 19.11 8.34
C LEU A 235 3.25 18.35 7.99
N GLU A 236 3.08 17.08 7.66
CA GLU A 236 4.15 16.19 7.21
C GLU A 236 3.85 15.65 5.81
N SER A 237 4.90 15.50 5.00
CA SER A 237 4.78 14.84 3.70
C SER A 237 6.01 14.04 3.29
N GLY A 238 5.74 12.90 2.67
CA GLY A 238 6.66 11.83 2.25
C GLY A 238 5.80 10.70 1.69
N PHE A 239 6.22 9.76 0.84
CA PHE A 239 6.95 8.56 1.27
C PHE A 239 7.14 7.65 0.04
N ARG A 240 8.30 7.79 -0.59
CA ARG A 240 9.04 6.75 -1.32
C ARG A 240 10.50 7.20 -1.32
N SER A 241 11.42 6.41 -0.74
CA SER A 241 12.85 6.63 -0.97
C SER A 241 13.26 5.99 -2.29
N SER A 242 13.95 6.78 -3.11
CA SER A 242 14.59 6.30 -4.34
C SER A 242 15.56 5.14 -4.06
N SER A 243 15.85 4.36 -5.09
CA SER A 243 16.54 3.07 -5.05
C SER A 243 18.05 3.11 -4.68
N GLN A 244 18.46 3.89 -3.69
CA GLN A 244 19.84 3.86 -3.16
C GLN A 244 20.07 2.83 -2.04
N GLY A 245 19.05 2.05 -1.66
CA GLY A 245 19.15 0.93 -0.71
C GLY A 245 18.86 -0.46 -1.30
N LYS A 246 19.03 -0.66 -2.62
CA LYS A 246 18.84 -1.97 -3.27
C LYS A 246 20.00 -2.93 -2.95
N VAL A 247 20.04 -3.53 -1.77
CA VAL A 247 20.74 -4.83 -1.61
C VAL A 247 19.96 -5.81 -0.75
N ASN A 248 19.19 -5.37 0.27
CA ASN A 248 18.62 -6.33 1.25
C ASN A 248 17.08 -6.47 1.24
N SER A 249 16.32 -5.53 0.66
CA SER A 249 14.83 -5.59 0.69
C SER A 249 14.19 -6.30 -0.51
N ALA A 250 14.94 -6.52 -1.60
CA ALA A 250 14.40 -7.16 -2.81
C ALA A 250 14.06 -8.65 -2.61
N VAL A 251 14.72 -9.30 -1.65
CA VAL A 251 14.42 -10.70 -1.27
C VAL A 251 13.11 -10.74 -0.48
N ALA A 252 12.97 -9.88 0.54
CA ALA A 252 11.76 -9.77 1.35
C ALA A 252 10.52 -9.36 0.54
N ALA A 253 10.63 -8.39 -0.39
CA ALA A 253 9.50 -7.94 -1.20
C ALA A 253 9.05 -8.98 -2.25
N LYS A 254 9.98 -9.78 -2.81
CA LYS A 254 9.63 -10.86 -3.74
C LYS A 254 8.94 -12.03 -3.05
N GLU A 255 9.31 -12.33 -1.81
CA GLU A 255 8.61 -13.33 -0.99
C GLU A 255 7.22 -12.83 -0.58
N ASN A 256 7.09 -11.57 -0.17
CA ASN A 256 5.81 -11.03 0.30
C ASN A 256 4.75 -10.94 -0.82
N SER A 257 5.14 -10.52 -2.03
CA SER A 257 4.22 -10.43 -3.17
C SER A 257 3.69 -11.80 -3.62
N ARG A 258 4.51 -12.85 -3.53
CA ARG A 258 4.11 -14.22 -3.89
C ARG A 258 3.15 -14.83 -2.86
N VAL A 259 3.40 -14.60 -1.57
CA VAL A 259 2.52 -15.08 -0.49
C VAL A 259 1.18 -14.35 -0.55
N HIS A 260 1.17 -13.03 -0.75
CA HIS A 260 -0.05 -12.24 -0.76
C HIS A 260 -0.92 -12.47 -2.01
N LEU A 261 -0.31 -12.75 -3.17
CA LEU A 261 -1.01 -13.14 -4.40
C LEU A 261 -1.62 -14.55 -4.28
N CYS A 262 -0.88 -15.50 -3.70
CA CYS A 262 -1.40 -16.84 -3.41
C CYS A 262 -2.59 -16.80 -2.44
N LEU A 263 -2.53 -15.96 -1.39
CA LEU A 263 -3.63 -15.83 -0.44
C LEU A 263 -4.89 -15.20 -1.07
N ARG A 264 -4.72 -14.17 -1.92
CA ARG A 264 -5.85 -13.55 -2.64
C ARG A 264 -6.50 -14.46 -3.67
N LEU A 265 -5.71 -15.32 -4.33
CA LEU A 265 -6.24 -16.33 -5.25
C LEU A 265 -6.93 -17.49 -4.52
N ALA A 266 -6.47 -17.85 -3.33
CA ALA A 266 -7.09 -18.90 -2.50
C ALA A 266 -8.41 -18.47 -1.84
N LEU A 267 -8.60 -17.16 -1.59
CA LEU A 267 -9.81 -16.62 -0.95
C LEU A 267 -10.89 -16.19 -1.96
N ARG A 268 -10.59 -16.14 -3.26
CA ARG A 268 -11.63 -16.08 -4.30
C ARG A 268 -12.23 -17.48 -4.47
N LYS A 269 -13.25 -17.78 -3.67
CA LYS A 269 -14.19 -18.85 -4.04
C LYS A 269 -14.89 -18.45 -5.36
N PRO A 270 -15.17 -19.40 -6.28
CA PRO A 270 -16.08 -19.18 -7.38
C PRO A 270 -17.50 -18.89 -6.87
#